data_AF-A0A3D2B1X9-F1
#
_entry.id   AF-A0A3D2B1X9-F1
#
_cell.length_a   1.000
_cell.length_b   1.000
_cell.length_c   1.000
_cell.angle_alpha   90.00
_cell.angle_beta   90.00
_cell.angle_gamma   90.00
#
_symmetry.space_group_name_H-M   'P 1'
#
loop_
_entity.id
_entity.type
_entity.pdbx_description
1 polymer ?
#
loop_
_entity_poly.entity_id
_entity_poly.type
_entity_poly.pdbx_seq_one_letter_code
_entity_poly.pdbx_strand_id
1 'polypeptide(L)' 'IVRGTTSEQIIEMAREAGAKKVYLASAAPEIRFPNVYGIDMPTANELIAHGR' A
#
# COMPACT_ATOMS: atom_id res chain seq x y z
N ILE A 1 0.73 3.06 2.58
CA ILE A 1 0.32 1.80 1.91
C ILE A 1 0.75 0.63 2.80
N VAL A 2 -0.13 -0.32 3.11
CA VAL A 2 0.16 -1.42 4.05
C VAL A 2 0.73 -2.65 3.33
N ARG A 3 -0.12 -3.52 2.76
CA ARG A 3 0.32 -4.73 2.02
C ARG A 3 0.54 -4.50 0.52
N GLY A 4 0.02 -3.40 -0.02
CA GLY A 4 0.13 -3.05 -1.45
C GLY A 4 -0.85 -3.74 -2.39
N THR A 5 -1.42 -4.89 -2.00
CA THR A 5 -2.37 -5.66 -2.84
C THR A 5 -3.58 -4.85 -3.30
N THR A 6 -4.20 -4.08 -2.40
CA THR A 6 -5.34 -3.22 -2.77
C THR A 6 -4.93 -2.09 -3.70
N SER A 7 -3.78 -1.45 -3.46
CA SER A 7 -3.30 -0.38 -4.35
C SER A 7 -2.94 -0.90 -5.74
N GLU A 8 -2.43 -2.13 -5.84
CA GLU A 8 -2.17 -2.81 -7.11
C GLU A 8 -3.48 -3.02 -7.89
N GLN A 9 -4.49 -3.62 -7.26
CA GLN A 9 -5.82 -3.83 -7.86
C GLN A 9 -6.47 -2.50 -8.28
N ILE A 10 -6.34 -1.44 -7.48
CA ILE A 10 -6.86 -0.11 -7.84
C ILE A 10 -6.15 0.45 -9.07
N ILE A 11 -4.83 0.31 -9.15
CA ILE A 11 -4.06 0.75 -10.32
C ILE A 11 -4.47 -0.06 -11.56
N GLU A 12 -4.67 -1.37 -11.42
CA GLU A 12 -5.12 -2.26 -12.50
C GLU A 12 -6.50 -1.82 -13.02
N MET A 13 -7.49 -1.65 -12.14
CA MET A 13 -8.82 -1.15 -12.52
C MET A 13 -8.76 0.20 -13.25
N ALA A 14 -7.90 1.12 -12.80
CA ALA A 14 -7.73 2.40 -13.48
C ALA A 14 -7.17 2.25 -14.90
N ARG A 15 -6.26 1.28 -15.12
CA ARG A 15 -5.73 0.96 -16.45
C ARG A 15 -6.76 0.28 -17.33
N GLU A 16 -7.52 -0.67 -16.80
CA GLU A 16 -8.62 -1.34 -17.49
C GLU A 16 -9.70 -0.33 -17.94
N ALA A 17 -9.94 0.71 -17.14
CA ALA A 17 -10.81 1.83 -17.49
C ALA A 17 -10.22 2.78 -18.57
N GLY A 18 -9.01 2.51 -19.07
CA GLY A 18 -8.39 3.25 -20.18
C GLY A 18 -7.35 4.30 -19.78
N ALA A 19 -6.89 4.35 -18.53
CA ALA A 19 -5.86 5.31 -18.12
C ALA A 19 -4.48 4.98 -18.73
N LYS A 20 -3.87 5.96 -19.42
CA LYS A 20 -2.52 5.82 -20.02
C LYS A 20 -1.39 5.80 -18.98
N LYS A 21 -1.51 6.63 -17.95
CA LYS A 21 -0.58 6.75 -16.83
C LYS A 21 -1.40 6.86 -15.56
N VAL A 22 -0.98 6.12 -14.53
CA VAL A 22 -1.60 6.14 -13.20
C VAL A 22 -0.50 6.46 -12.22
N TYR A 23 -0.70 7.53 -11.44
CA TYR A 23 0.21 7.98 -10.41
C TYR A 23 -0.47 7.79 -9.05
N LEU A 24 0.28 7.35 -8.05
CA LEU A 24 -0.23 7.09 -6.71
C LEU A 24 0.55 7.94 -5.71
N ALA A 25 -0.17 8.64 -4.84
CA ALA A 25 0.39 9.36 -3.71
C ALA A 25 -0.27 8.87 -2.42
N SER A 26 0.54 8.61 -1.40
CA SER A 26 0.07 8.25 -0.07
C SER A 26 0.05 9.49 0.81
N ALA A 27 -1.08 9.76 1.47
CA ALA A 27 -1.16 10.85 2.44
C ALA A 27 -0.31 10.58 3.70
N ALA A 28 -0.02 9.31 3.97
CA ALA A 28 0.84 8.87 5.06
C ALA A 28 2.25 8.52 4.55
N PRO A 29 3.29 8.64 5.40
CA PRO A 29 4.61 8.05 5.15
C PRO A 29 4.56 6.53 4.95
N GLU A 30 5.71 5.94 4.62
CA GLU A 30 5.87 4.49 4.50
C GLU A 30 5.59 3.78 5.83
N ILE A 31 4.74 2.75 5.77
CA ILE A 31 4.41 1.91 6.94
C ILE A 31 5.37 0.72 6.94
N ARG A 32 6.34 0.75 7.85
CA ARG A 32 7.46 -0.21 7.90
C ARG A 32 7.45 -1.10 9.14
N PHE A 33 6.67 -0.72 10.14
CA PHE A 33 6.59 -1.37 11.45
C PHE A 33 5.12 -1.57 11.84
N PRO A 34 4.80 -2.68 12.52
CA PRO A 34 3.46 -2.90 13.06
C PRO A 34 3.19 -1.93 14.21
N ASN A 35 1.93 -1.51 14.35
CA ASN A 35 1.48 -0.84 15.56
C ASN A 35 1.24 -1.88 16.66
N VAL A 36 1.74 -1.60 17.88
CA VAL A 36 1.58 -2.47 19.05
C VAL A 36 0.74 -1.80 20.16
N TYR A 37 0.03 -0.72 19.82
CA TYR A 37 -0.71 0.13 20.74
C TYR A 37 -2.22 0.18 20.44
N GLY A 38 -2.74 -0.85 19.74
CA GLY A 38 -4.18 -1.05 19.55
C GLY A 38 -4.71 -0.80 18.14
N ILE A 39 -3.86 -0.45 17.17
CA ILE A 39 -4.25 -0.46 15.75
C ILE A 39 -3.85 -1.80 15.14
N ASP A 40 -4.82 -2.54 14.62
CA ASP A 40 -4.56 -3.79 13.91
C ASP A 40 -3.68 -3.55 12.68
N MET A 41 -2.52 -4.19 12.66
CA MET A 41 -1.55 -4.14 11.58
C MET A 41 -0.96 -5.53 11.38
N PRO A 42 -0.65 -5.90 10.13
CA PRO A 42 -0.01 -7.19 9.85
C PRO A 42 1.44 -7.20 10.35
N THR A 43 2.07 -8.36 10.30
CA THR A 43 3.47 -8.49 10.72
C THR A 43 4.38 -7.64 9.85
N ALA A 44 5.56 -7.28 10.37
CA ALA A 44 6.49 -6.40 9.65
C ALA A 44 6.82 -6.91 8.24
N ASN A 45 6.98 -8.23 8.07
CA ASN A 45 7.30 -8.86 6.79
C ASN A 45 6.18 -8.79 5.74
N GLU A 46 4.94 -8.55 6.17
CA GLU A 46 3.79 -8.38 5.28
C GLU A 46 3.57 -6.92 4.84
N LEU A 47 4.34 -5.99 5.40
CA LEU A 47 4.30 -4.58 5.01
C LEU A 47 5.15 -4.38 3.76
N ILE A 48 4.56 -3.87 2.67
CA ILE A 48 5.25 -3.70 1.38
C ILE A 48 6.45 -2.75 1.45
N ALA A 49 6.47 -1.85 2.43
CA ALA A 49 7.55 -0.90 2.63
C ALA A 49 8.61 -1.39 3.64
N HIS A 50 8.48 -2.59 4.21
CA HIS A 50 9.49 -3.11 5.12
C HIS A 50 10.84 -3.34 4.40
N GLY A 51 11.95 -2.93 5.03
CA GLY A 51 13.31 -3.14 4.51
C GLY A 51 13.78 -2.22 3.37
N ARG A 52 13.13 -1.07 3.16
CA ARG A 52 13.49 -0.07 2.13
C ARG A 52 13.96 1.26 2.71
#